data_AF-A0A532V4P6-F1
#
_entry.id   AF-A0A532V4P6-F1
#
_cell.length_a   1.000
_cell.length_b   1.000
_cell.length_c   1.000
_cell.angle_alpha   90.00
_cell.angle_beta   90.00
_cell.angle_gamma   90.00
#
_symmetry.space_group_name_H-M   'P 1'
#
loop_
_entity.id
_entity.type
_entity.pdbx_description
1 polymer ?
#
loop_
_entity_poly.entity_id
_entity_poly.type
_entity_poly.pdbx_seq_one_letter_code
_entity_poly.pdbx_strand_id
1 'polypeptide(L)' 'MIDDEGKKVLKALVGFTDPASGKDIANASGLDAKVVSNKIKTLKTKGLVDSPARCKYAVTAAGKDELS' A
#
# COMPACT_ATOMS: atom_id res chain seq x y z
N MET A 1 -14.76 4.51 -1.08
CA MET A 1 -14.11 4.93 0.19
C MET A 1 -12.98 3.98 0.57
N ILE A 2 -11.89 4.55 1.07
CA ILE A 2 -10.74 3.82 1.64
C ILE A 2 -10.70 4.17 3.12
N ASP A 3 -10.59 3.17 3.98
CA ASP A 3 -10.52 3.34 5.42
C ASP A 3 -9.21 4.01 5.84
N ASP A 4 -9.14 4.53 7.07
CA ASP A 4 -7.93 5.14 7.65
C ASP A 4 -6.70 4.24 7.55
N GLU A 5 -6.85 2.94 7.81
CA GLU A 5 -5.77 1.97 7.67
C GLU A 5 -5.29 1.85 6.22
N GLY A 6 -6.23 1.85 5.27
CA GLY A 6 -5.91 1.80 3.84
C GLY A 6 -5.20 3.07 3.40
N LYS A 7 -5.60 4.24 3.91
CA LYS A 7 -4.87 5.49 3.70
C LYS A 7 -3.46 5.42 4.27
N LYS A 8 -3.25 4.88 5.48
CA LYS A 8 -1.90 4.71 6.07
C LYS A 8 -1.01 3.79 5.23
N VAL A 9 -1.55 2.65 4.76
CA VAL A 9 -0.84 1.72 3.86
C VAL A 9 -0.45 2.41 2.56
N LEU A 10 -1.38 3.15 1.95
CA LEU A 10 -1.14 3.89 0.72
C LEU A 10 -0.09 4.98 0.92
N LYS A 11 -0.17 5.73 2.03
CA LYS A 11 0.75 6.83 2.36
C LYS A 11 2.16 6.32 2.63
N ALA A 12 2.27 5.18 3.32
CA ALA A 12 3.53 4.47 3.48
C ALA A 12 4.11 4.09 2.11
N LEU A 13 3.31 3.48 1.23
CA LEU A 13 3.71 3.12 -0.13
C LEU A 13 4.12 4.33 -0.99
N VAL A 14 3.48 5.49 -0.85
CA VAL A 14 3.87 6.74 -1.54
C VAL A 14 5.23 7.25 -1.06
N GLY A 15 5.55 7.05 0.23
CA GLY A 15 6.85 7.38 0.80
C GLY A 15 7.98 6.46 0.31
N PHE A 16 7.66 5.26 -0.18
CA PHE A 16 8.65 4.36 -0.76
C PHE A 16 8.88 4.70 -2.24
N THR A 17 10.13 4.98 -2.58
CA THR A 17 10.57 5.19 -3.97
C THR A 17 10.68 3.87 -4.75
N ASP A 18 10.90 2.77 -4.02
CA ASP A 18 11.05 1.41 -4.53
C ASP A 18 9.88 0.51 -4.13
N PRO A 19 9.65 -0.61 -4.85
CA PRO A 19 8.63 -1.58 -4.48
C PRO A 19 8.87 -2.11 -3.06
N ALA A 20 7.90 -1.89 -2.17
CA ALA A 20 8.00 -2.21 -0.75
C ALA A 20 7.39 -3.58 -0.44
N SER A 21 7.96 -4.28 0.54
CA SER A 21 7.45 -5.57 0.99
C SER A 21 6.28 -5.35 1.95
N GLY A 22 5.39 -6.33 2.09
CA GLY A 22 4.30 -6.25 3.08
C GLY A 22 4.78 -5.95 4.51
N LYS A 23 5.99 -6.41 4.88
CA LYS A 23 6.66 -6.07 6.15
C LYS A 23 7.08 -4.61 6.24
N ASP A 24 7.70 -4.06 5.20
CA ASP A 24 8.17 -2.66 5.20
C ASP A 24 6.98 -1.71 5.30
N ILE A 25 5.91 -2.02 4.58
CA ILE A 25 4.67 -1.26 4.60
C ILE A 25 4.02 -1.32 5.99
N ALA A 26 4.01 -2.48 6.64
CA ALA A 26 3.53 -2.63 8.02
C ALA A 26 4.33 -1.76 9.00
N ASN A 27 5.66 -1.81 8.92
CA ASN A 27 6.53 -0.97 9.76
C ASN A 27 6.31 0.54 9.51
N ALA A 28 6.26 0.95 8.25
CA ALA A 28 6.10 2.36 7.88
C ALA A 28 4.69 2.91 8.18
N SER A 29 3.66 2.08 8.02
CA SER A 29 2.28 2.46 8.34
C SER A 29 1.93 2.32 9.82
N GLY A 30 2.77 1.62 10.60
CA GLY A 30 2.51 1.28 12.00
C GLY A 30 1.32 0.34 12.18
N LEU A 31 0.98 -0.43 11.14
CA LEU A 31 -0.15 -1.37 11.13
C LEU A 31 0.34 -2.80 11.23
N ASP A 32 -0.56 -3.68 11.69
CA ASP A 32 -0.28 -5.10 11.77
C ASP A 32 -0.11 -5.71 10.37
N ALA A 33 0.83 -6.65 10.22
CA ALA A 33 1.11 -7.30 8.93
C ALA A 33 -0.13 -7.98 8.33
N LYS A 34 -1.05 -8.46 9.18
CA LYS A 34 -2.31 -9.07 8.76
C LYS A 34 -3.28 -8.04 8.16
N VAL A 35 -3.36 -6.86 8.78
CA VAL A 35 -4.14 -5.71 8.30
C VAL A 35 -3.57 -5.22 6.98
N VAL A 36 -2.26 -4.99 6.92
CA VAL A 36 -1.57 -4.54 5.70
C VAL A 36 -1.78 -5.52 4.55
N SER A 37 -1.65 -6.82 4.78
CA SER A 37 -1.87 -7.82 3.71
C SER A 37 -3.30 -7.79 3.17
N ASN A 38 -4.31 -7.62 4.04
CA ASN A 38 -5.69 -7.45 3.62
C ASN A 38 -5.91 -6.14 2.87
N LYS A 39 -5.39 -5.01 3.38
CA LYS A 39 -5.54 -3.71 2.71
C LYS A 39 -4.80 -3.68 1.38
N ILE A 40 -3.58 -4.20 1.27
CA ILE A 40 -2.86 -4.32 -0.01
C ILE A 40 -3.68 -5.10 -1.03
N LYS A 41 -4.33 -6.21 -0.65
CA LYS A 41 -5.25 -6.91 -1.55
C LYS A 41 -6.38 -6.01 -2.02
N THR A 42 -7.05 -5.31 -1.10
CA THR A 42 -8.13 -4.37 -1.46
C THR A 42 -7.64 -3.23 -2.36
N LEU A 43 -6.48 -2.64 -2.06
CA LEU A 43 -5.89 -1.55 -2.83
C LEU A 43 -5.45 -2.03 -4.23
N LYS A 44 -4.91 -3.25 -4.33
CA LYS A 44 -4.58 -3.90 -5.59
C LYS A 44 -5.83 -4.14 -6.44
N THR A 45 -6.92 -4.64 -5.85
CA THR A 45 -8.20 -4.82 -6.55
C THR A 45 -8.76 -3.49 -7.06
N LYS A 46 -8.50 -2.39 -6.36
CA LYS A 46 -8.89 -1.03 -6.78
C LYS A 46 -7.95 -0.41 -7.82
N GLY A 47 -6.83 -1.05 -8.17
CA GLY A 47 -5.84 -0.49 -9.09
C GLY A 47 -4.93 0.59 -8.48
N LEU A 48 -4.91 0.72 -7.14
CA LEU A 48 -4.12 1.72 -6.42
C LEU A 48 -2.68 1.25 -6.14
N VAL A 49 -2.46 -0.06 -6.16
CA VAL A 49 -1.17 -0.70 -5.87
C VAL A 49 -0.88 -1.75 -6.91
N ASP A 50 0.33 -1.73 -7.44
CA ASP A 50 0.85 -2.69 -8.41
C ASP A 50 1.87 -3.65 -7.79
N SER A 51 2.15 -4.77 -8.44
CA SER A 51 3.11 -5.77 -7.98
C SER A 51 4.18 -5.99 -9.04
N PRO A 52 5.17 -5.09 -9.14
CA PRO A 52 6.21 -5.16 -10.17
C PRO A 52 7.19 -6.33 -9.96
N ALA A 53 7.31 -6.85 -8.73
CA ALA A 53 8.14 -8.01 -8.41
C ALA A 53 7.45 -8.95 -7.42
N ARG A 54 7.87 -10.23 -7.42
CA ARG A 54 7.33 -11.23 -6.50
C ARG A 54 7.55 -10.76 -5.05
N CYS A 55 6.48 -10.65 -4.28
CA CYS A 55 6.42 -10.13 -2.89
C CYS A 55 6.71 -8.63 -2.71
N LYS A 56 6.75 -7.83 -3.77
CA LYS A 56 6.88 -6.38 -3.65
C LYS A 56 5.65 -5.66 -4.24
N TYR A 57 5.31 -4.54 -3.61
CA TYR A 57 4.16 -3.72 -3.93
C TYR A 57 4.60 -2.27 -4.16
N ALA A 58 4.11 -1.64 -5.21
CA ALA A 58 4.39 -0.24 -5.53
C ALA A 58 3.08 0.54 -5.67
N VAL A 59 3.05 1.79 -5.23
CA VAL A 59 1.87 2.65 -5.43
C VAL A 59 1.75 3.04 -6.91
N THR A 60 0.53 3.02 -7.44
CA THR A 60 0.25 3.51 -8.80
C THR A 60 -0.03 5.02 -8.79
N ALA A 61 -0.16 5.62 -9.98
CA ALA A 61 -0.62 7.01 -10.09
C ALA A 61 -1.98 7.22 -9.40
N ALA A 62 -2.91 6.26 -9.55
CA ALA A 62 -4.21 6.30 -8.88
C ALA A 62 -4.07 6.26 -7.35
N GLY A 63 -3.15 5.45 -6.81
CA GLY A 63 -2.88 5.43 -5.37
C GLY A 63 -2.31 6.74 -4.82
N LYS A 64 -1.56 7.50 -5.63
CA LYS A 64 -1.11 8.85 -5.26
C LYS A 64 -2.23 9.86 -5.32
N ASP A 65 -3.08 9.78 -6.35
CA ASP A 65 -4.20 10.70 -6.57
C ASP A 65 -5.26 10.60 -5.46
N GLU A 66 -5.52 9.38 -5.00
CA GLU A 66 -6.46 9.08 -3.91
C GLU A 66 -6.00 9.58 -2.53
N LEU A 67 -4.75 10.08 -2.44
CA LEU A 67 -4.17 10.72 -1.26
C LEU A 67 -4.16 12.25 -1.34
N SER A 68 -4.51 12.84 -2.49
CA SER A 68 -4.68 14.29 -2.69
C SER A 68 -5.96 14.84 -2.04
#